data_AF-A0A7J3TNH8-F1
#
_entry.id   AF-A0A7J3TNH8-F1
#
_cell.length_a   1.000
_cell.length_b   1.000
_cell.length_c   1.000
_cell.angle_alpha   90.00
_cell.angle_beta   90.00
_cell.angle_gamma   90.00
#
_symmetry.space_group_name_H-M   'P 1'
#
loop_
_entity.id
_entity.type
_entity.pdbx_description
1 polymer ?
#
loop_
_entity_poly.entity_id
_entity_poly.type
_entity_poly.pdbx_seq_one_letter_code
_entity_poly.pdbx_strand_id
1 'polypeptide(L)' 'MRIAVIDRDRCQPKKCSMECIKYCPRVRGGVKAIEVPEGEEKPVIAEELCVGCGICVH' A
#
# COMPACT_ATOMS: atom_id res chain seq x y z
N MET A 1 -6.54 -10.68 -13.77
CA MET A 1 -6.57 -9.37 -13.09
C MET A 1 -6.61 -9.64 -11.60
N ARG A 2 -5.69 -9.07 -10.80
CA ARG A 2 -5.66 -9.19 -9.33
C ARG A 2 -5.86 -7.80 -8.75
N ILE A 3 -6.71 -7.67 -7.73
CA ILE A 3 -6.98 -6.41 -7.05
C ILE A 3 -6.44 -6.54 -5.62
N ALA A 4 -5.68 -5.54 -5.18
CA ALA A 4 -5.20 -5.47 -3.81
C ALA A 4 -6.08 -4.48 -3.04
N VAL A 5 -6.61 -4.91 -1.90
CA VAL A 5 -7.55 -4.13 -1.09
C VAL A 5 -7.01 -4.03 0.34
N ILE A 6 -7.25 -2.90 0.99
CA ILE A 6 -6.92 -2.70 2.40
C ILE A 6 -8.21 -2.77 3.20
N ASP A 7 -8.26 -3.69 4.16
CA ASP A 7 -9.24 -3.64 5.23
C ASP A 7 -8.89 -2.46 6.15
N ARG A 8 -9.64 -1.36 6.00
CA ARG A 8 -9.39 -0.11 6.73
C ARG A 8 -9.54 -0.32 8.23
N ASP A 9 -10.42 -1.19 8.70
CA ASP A 9 -10.66 -1.39 10.14
C ASP A 9 -9.49 -2.12 10.82
N ARG A 10 -8.85 -3.03 10.08
CA ARG A 10 -7.68 -3.78 10.56
C ARG A 10 -6.35 -3.04 10.35
N CYS A 11 -6.31 -2.06 9.46
CA CYS A 11 -5.10 -1.30 9.17
C CYS A 11 -4.69 -0.44 10.39
N GLN A 12 -3.48 -0.70 10.93
CA GLN A 12 -2.91 0.05 12.07
C GLN A 12 -1.56 0.68 11.70
N PRO A 13 -1.52 1.77 10.91
CA PRO A 13 -0.29 2.38 10.39
C PRO A 13 0.71 2.80 11.48
N LYS A 14 0.21 3.19 12.66
CA LYS A 14 1.01 3.57 13.83
C LYS A 14 1.77 2.40 14.47
N LYS A 15 1.45 1.15 14.11
CA LYS A 15 2.06 -0.06 14.68
C LYS A 15 2.83 -0.92 13.65
N CYS A 16 2.58 -0.77 12.36
CA CYS A 16 3.21 -1.58 11.31
C CYS A 16 4.35 -0.88 10.56
N SER A 17 4.84 0.26 11.05
CA SER A 17 5.98 0.97 10.45
C SER A 17 5.87 1.26 8.94
N MET A 18 4.66 1.30 8.38
CA MET A 18 4.39 1.46 6.93
C MET A 18 5.07 0.41 6.03
N GLU A 19 5.11 -0.86 6.46
CA GLU A 19 5.73 -1.98 5.71
C GLU A 19 5.20 -2.11 4.28
N CYS A 20 3.90 -1.92 4.06
CA CYS A 20 3.29 -1.97 2.72
C CYS A 20 3.94 -0.98 1.73
N ILE A 21 4.28 0.23 2.17
CA ILE A 21 4.94 1.26 1.34
C ILE A 21 6.43 0.95 1.21
N LYS A 22 7.09 0.58 2.32
CA LYS A 22 8.53 0.32 2.36
C LYS A 22 8.96 -0.86 1.48
N TYR A 23 8.16 -1.93 1.47
CA TYR A 23 8.50 -3.16 0.75
C TYR A 23 7.84 -3.29 -0.61
N CYS A 24 6.89 -2.42 -0.96
CA CYS A 24 6.29 -2.45 -2.29
C CYS A 24 7.37 -2.14 -3.36
N PRO A 25 7.61 -3.05 -4.32
CA PRO A 25 8.66 -2.87 -5.33
C PRO A 25 8.37 -1.68 -6.25
N ARG A 26 7.08 -1.39 -6.51
CA ARG A 26 6.66 -0.24 -7.34
C ARG A 26 6.99 1.08 -6.64
N VAL A 27 6.69 1.17 -5.34
CA VAL A 27 7.01 2.35 -4.52
C VAL A 27 8.52 2.56 -4.41
N ARG A 28 9.29 1.49 -4.18
CA ARG A 28 10.77 1.58 -4.20
C ARG A 28 11.33 2.01 -5.56
N GLY A 29 10.63 1.70 -6.64
CA GLY A 29 10.93 2.18 -7.99
C GLY A 29 10.43 3.59 -8.31
N GLY A 30 9.90 4.33 -7.33
CA GLY A 30 9.41 5.70 -7.48
C GLY A 30 7.97 5.83 -7.99
N VAL A 31 7.25 4.71 -8.17
CA VAL A 31 5.85 4.72 -8.59
C VAL A 31 4.94 4.76 -7.37
N LYS A 32 3.99 5.69 -7.35
CA LYS A 32 3.00 5.85 -6.26
C LYS A 32 1.92 4.77 -6.26
N ALA A 33 2.30 3.50 -6.25
CA ALA A 33 1.34 2.39 -6.21
C ALA A 33 0.63 2.26 -4.86
N ILE A 34 1.28 2.69 -3.78
CA ILE A 34 0.71 2.78 -2.43
C ILE A 34 1.19 4.10 -1.83
N GLU A 35 0.27 4.95 -1.40
CA GLU A 35 0.58 6.22 -0.75
C GLU A 35 -0.37 6.51 0.41
N VAL A 36 0.01 7.45 1.28
CA VAL A 36 -0.89 8.00 2.30
C VAL A 36 -1.29 9.40 1.81
N PRO A 37 -2.52 9.58 1.30
CA PRO A 37 -2.98 10.88 0.84
C PRO A 37 -2.93 11.94 1.93
N GLU A 38 -2.80 13.20 1.54
CA GLU A 38 -2.83 14.32 2.48
C GLU A 38 -4.21 14.38 3.17
N GLY A 39 -4.20 14.44 4.51
CA GLY A 39 -5.43 14.40 5.31
C GLY A 39 -5.95 13.00 5.66
N GLU A 40 -5.34 11.93 5.12
CA GLU A 40 -5.63 10.56 5.53
C GLU A 40 -4.55 10.00 6.47
N GLU A 41 -4.95 9.18 7.44
CA GLU A 41 -4.01 8.45 8.30
C GLU A 41 -3.64 7.07 7.72
N LYS A 42 -4.42 6.58 6.76
CA LYS A 42 -4.33 5.20 6.24
C LYS A 42 -3.87 5.22 4.77
N PRO A 43 -3.08 4.21 4.34
CA PRO A 43 -2.63 4.11 2.97
C PRO A 43 -3.77 3.75 2.01
N VAL A 44 -3.63 4.19 0.76
CA VAL A 44 -4.48 3.87 -0.38
C VAL A 44 -3.64 3.18 -1.45
N ILE A 45 -4.24 2.20 -2.14
CA ILE A 45 -3.61 1.47 -3.25
C ILE A 45 -4.17 2.02 -4.55
N ALA A 46 -3.29 2.47 -5.44
CA ALA A 46 -3.61 2.88 -6.80
C ALA A 46 -3.72 1.62 -7.68
N GLU A 47 -4.95 1.20 -7.99
CA GLU A 47 -5.22 -0.04 -8.70
C GLU A 47 -4.58 -0.07 -10.10
N GLU A 48 -4.57 1.05 -10.82
CA GLU A 48 -3.93 1.16 -12.12
C GLU A 48 -2.40 1.03 -12.09
N LEU A 49 -1.77 1.26 -10.94
CA LEU A 49 -0.31 1.18 -10.75
C LEU A 49 0.15 -0.12 -10.08
N CYS A 50 -0.79 -0.85 -9.47
CA CYS A 50 -0.52 -2.08 -8.75
C CYS A 50 -0.41 -3.29 -9.70
N VAL A 51 0.71 -4.02 -9.61
CA VAL A 51 0.94 -5.22 -10.43
C VAL A 51 0.53 -6.52 -9.74
N GLY A 52 -0.02 -6.46 -8.52
CA GLY A 52 -0.47 -7.65 -7.79
C GLY A 52 0.64 -8.61 -7.34
N CYS A 53 1.82 -8.08 -6.99
CA CYS A 53 2.98 -8.89 -6.56
C CYS A 53 2.82 -9.60 -5.20
N GLY A 54 1.92 -9.11 -4.33
CA GLY A 54 1.61 -9.75 -3.04
C GLY A 54 2.59 -9.49 -1.89
N ILE A 55 3.68 -8.74 -2.11
CA ILE A 55 4.70 -8.49 -1.07
C ILE A 55 4.13 -7.75 0.15
N CYS A 56 3.19 -6.82 -0.03
CA CYS A 56 2.59 -6.08 1.07
C CYS A 56 1.53 -6.87 1.86
N VAL A 57 1.23 -8.11 1.46
CA VAL A 57 0.26 -9.01 2.12
C VAL A 57 0.97 -10.04 3.00
N HIS A 58 2.24 -10.35 2.71
CA HIS A 58 3.09 -11.26 3.47
C HIS A 58 3.91 -10.51 4.51
#